data_AF-A0A6J7SJS5-F1
#
_entry.id   AF-A0A6J7SJS5-F1
#
_cell.length_a   1.000
_cell.length_b   1.000
_cell.length_c   1.000
_cell.angle_alpha   90.00
_cell.angle_beta   90.00
_cell.angle_gamma   90.00
#
_symmetry.space_group_name_H-M   'P 1'
#
loop_
_entity.id
_entity.type
_entity.pdbx_description
1 polymer ?
#
loop_
_entity_poly.entity_id
_entity_poly.type
_entity_poly.pdbx_seq_one_letter_code
_entity_poly.pdbx_strand_id
1 'polypeptide(L)'
;MKEVFTAQALRDGKWWVVSIEGTGKTQGKTLREAKEMAVDMISLFHELDATDFEVELIPVLPIKLDKEVKAARAAIVDLELRQIRVAKKSRKAAQDLVQAAGLTGKDAAEVLGISAQRVSQLLRADG
;
A
#
# COMPACT_ATOMS: atom_id res chain seq x y z
N MET A 1 22.64 2.04 -0.29
CA MET A 1 21.44 1.83 -1.12
C MET A 1 21.63 0.49 -1.79
N LYS A 2 20.68 -0.44 -1.66
CA LYS A 2 20.80 -1.75 -2.30
C LYS A 2 20.51 -1.62 -3.80
N GLU A 3 21.16 -2.46 -4.60
CA GLU A 3 20.82 -2.58 -6.02
C GLU A 3 19.43 -3.18 -6.17
N VAL A 4 18.65 -2.71 -7.16
CA VAL A 4 17.29 -3.21 -7.41
C VAL A 4 17.24 -3.82 -8.80
N PHE A 5 16.96 -5.12 -8.85
CA PHE A 5 16.73 -5.84 -10.09
C PHE A 5 15.23 -5.88 -10.41
N THR A 6 14.88 -5.44 -11.63
CA THR A 6 13.51 -5.54 -12.13
C THR A 6 13.30 -6.86 -12.85
N ALA A 7 12.27 -7.61 -12.45
CA ALA A 7 11.94 -8.91 -13.00
C ALA A 7 10.50 -8.92 -13.54
N GLN A 8 10.31 -9.20 -14.82
CA GLN A 8 8.97 -9.25 -15.44
C GLN A 8 8.40 -10.66 -15.35
N ALA A 9 7.20 -10.82 -14.79
CA ALA A 9 6.52 -12.11 -14.66
C ALA A 9 5.32 -12.21 -15.59
N LEU A 10 5.40 -13.07 -16.60
CA LEU A 10 4.30 -13.38 -17.51
C LEU A 10 3.61 -14.68 -17.09
N ARG A 11 2.28 -14.71 -17.13
CA ARG A 11 1.52 -15.94 -16.92
C ARG A 11 1.56 -16.81 -18.17
N ASP A 12 2.11 -18.03 -18.06
CA ASP A 12 2.13 -19.05 -19.11
C ASP A 12 1.56 -20.37 -18.57
N GLY A 13 0.32 -20.69 -18.99
CA GLY A 13 -0.44 -21.82 -18.46
C GLY A 13 -0.53 -21.80 -16.93
N LYS A 14 0.09 -22.78 -16.28
CA LYS A 14 0.11 -22.93 -14.82
C LYS A 14 1.31 -22.26 -14.14
N TRP A 15 2.18 -21.61 -14.89
CA TRP A 15 3.44 -21.04 -14.41
C TRP A 15 3.47 -19.53 -14.59
N TRP A 16 4.24 -18.87 -13.73
CA TRP A 16 4.73 -17.52 -13.93
C TRP A 16 6.16 -17.62 -14.44
N VAL A 17 6.36 -17.23 -15.69
CA VAL A 17 7.68 -17.16 -16.32
C VAL A 17 8.26 -15.78 -16.03
N VAL A 18 9.39 -15.75 -15.36
CA VAL A 18 10.09 -14.53 -14.97
C VAL A 18 11.24 -14.29 -15.93
N SER A 19 11.37 -13.05 -16.40
CA SER A 19 12.49 -12.60 -17.22
C SER A 19 13.20 -11.44 -16.52
N ILE A 20 14.51 -11.55 -16.40
CA ILE A 20 15.39 -10.52 -15.83
C ILE A 20 16.37 -10.12 -16.92
N GLU A 21 16.40 -8.84 -17.27
CA GLU A 21 17.26 -8.31 -18.33
C GLU A 21 18.74 -8.58 -17.99
N GLY A 22 19.50 -9.09 -18.96
CA GLY A 22 20.91 -9.43 -18.77
C GLY A 22 21.20 -10.72 -17.97
N THR A 23 20.23 -11.27 -17.23
CA THR A 23 20.43 -12.48 -16.40
C THR A 23 19.84 -13.74 -17.03
N GLY A 24 18.58 -13.70 -17.49
CA GLY A 24 17.92 -14.89 -18.05
C GLY A 24 16.46 -15.06 -17.65
N LYS A 25 15.96 -16.30 -17.69
CA LYS A 25 14.59 -16.66 -17.35
C LYS A 25 14.51 -17.77 -16.31
N THR A 26 13.52 -17.68 -15.43
CA THR A 26 13.17 -18.69 -14.43
C THR A 26 11.64 -18.76 -14.28
N GLN A 27 11.12 -19.62 -13.43
CA GLN A 27 9.66 -19.78 -13.27
C GLN A 27 9.23 -20.31 -11.90
N GLY A 28 7.99 -19.99 -11.50
CA GLY A 28 7.33 -20.55 -10.31
C GLY A 28 5.82 -20.71 -10.52
N LYS A 29 5.14 -21.56 -9.74
CA LYS A 29 3.68 -21.76 -9.85
C LYS A 29 2.88 -20.58 -9.31
N THR A 30 3.46 -19.83 -8.38
CA THR A 30 2.89 -18.60 -7.80
C THR A 30 3.82 -17.42 -8.01
N LEU A 31 3.33 -16.18 -7.91
CA LEU A 31 4.18 -14.99 -7.97
C LEU A 31 5.22 -14.94 -6.84
N ARG A 32 4.90 -15.52 -5.66
CA ARG A 32 5.85 -15.62 -4.55
C ARG A 32 7.01 -16.55 -4.90
N GLU A 33 6.70 -17.76 -5.35
CA GLU A 33 7.71 -18.73 -5.80
C GLU A 33 8.51 -18.16 -6.98
N ALA A 34 7.85 -17.50 -7.93
CA ALA A 34 8.51 -16.83 -9.04
C ALA A 34 9.50 -15.74 -8.59
N LYS A 35 9.18 -15.01 -7.50
CA LYS A 35 10.09 -14.03 -6.88
C LYS A 35 11.27 -14.72 -6.20
N GLU A 36 11.04 -15.80 -5.46
CA GLU A 36 12.10 -16.60 -4.83
C GLU A 36 13.08 -17.12 -5.89
N MET A 37 12.55 -17.70 -6.96
CA MET A 37 13.35 -18.19 -8.09
C MET A 37 14.13 -17.08 -8.83
N ALA A 38 13.58 -15.85 -8.87
CA ALA A 38 14.28 -14.70 -9.43
C ALA A 38 15.45 -14.26 -8.55
N VAL A 39 15.27 -14.26 -7.21
CA VAL A 39 16.33 -13.99 -6.24
C VAL A 39 17.46 -15.01 -6.39
N ASP A 40 17.13 -16.30 -6.40
CA ASP A 40 18.13 -17.38 -6.56
C ASP A 40 18.92 -17.23 -7.86
N MET A 41 18.25 -16.89 -8.97
CA MET A 41 18.90 -16.67 -10.26
C MET A 41 19.84 -15.47 -10.24
N ILE A 42 19.45 -14.34 -9.63
CA ILE A 42 20.32 -13.17 -9.51
C ILE A 42 21.53 -13.48 -8.65
N SER A 43 21.33 -14.09 -7.48
CA SER A 43 22.42 -14.48 -6.59
C SER A 43 23.44 -15.37 -7.28
N LEU A 44 22.97 -16.34 -8.07
CA LEU A 44 23.85 -17.24 -8.80
C LEU A 44 24.60 -16.55 -9.95
N PHE A 45 23.92 -15.73 -10.76
CA PHE A 45 24.53 -15.11 -11.94
C PHE A 45 25.45 -13.93 -11.61
N HIS A 46 25.13 -13.17 -10.57
CA HIS A 46 25.86 -11.97 -10.16
C HIS A 46 26.78 -12.22 -8.96
N GLU A 47 26.80 -13.44 -8.43
CA GLU A 47 27.58 -13.83 -7.24
C GLU A 47 27.31 -12.92 -6.03
N LEU A 48 26.04 -12.52 -5.85
CA LEU A 48 25.57 -11.65 -4.77
C LEU A 48 24.81 -12.44 -3.70
N ASP A 49 24.94 -12.05 -2.43
CA ASP A 49 24.05 -12.52 -1.38
C ASP A 49 22.64 -11.97 -1.60
N ALA A 50 21.61 -12.79 -1.34
CA ALA A 50 20.20 -12.39 -1.48
C ALA A 50 19.82 -11.19 -0.59
N THR A 51 20.62 -10.90 0.43
CA THR A 51 20.44 -9.75 1.31
C THR A 51 21.09 -8.47 0.77
N ASP A 52 21.93 -8.52 -0.27
CA ASP A 52 22.64 -7.35 -0.80
C ASP A 52 21.85 -6.57 -1.86
N PHE A 53 20.80 -7.17 -2.42
CA PHE A 53 19.96 -6.56 -3.45
C PHE A 53 18.46 -6.71 -3.13
N GLU A 54 17.64 -6.06 -3.94
CA GLU A 54 16.18 -6.22 -3.92
C GLU A 54 15.67 -6.65 -5.30
N VAL A 55 14.57 -7.40 -5.31
CA VAL A 55 13.88 -7.79 -6.54
C VAL A 55 12.51 -7.14 -6.59
N GLU A 56 12.31 -6.30 -7.60
CA GLU A 56 11.00 -5.79 -7.98
C GLU A 56 10.40 -6.72 -9.04
N LEU A 57 9.50 -7.61 -8.60
CA LEU A 57 8.76 -8.48 -9.51
C LEU A 57 7.54 -7.74 -10.06
N ILE A 58 7.49 -7.53 -11.36
CA ILE A 58 6.40 -6.85 -12.08
C ILE A 58 5.58 -7.87 -12.87
N PRO A 59 4.38 -8.24 -12.41
CA PRO A 59 3.48 -9.09 -13.19
C PRO A 59 3.01 -8.35 -14.45
N VAL A 60 3.19 -8.98 -15.60
CA VAL A 60 2.71 -8.47 -16.88
C VAL A 60 1.27 -8.96 -17.07
N LEU A 61 0.32 -8.02 -17.02
CA LEU A 61 -1.10 -8.28 -17.17
C LEU A 61 -1.61 -7.77 -18.53
N PRO A 62 -2.72 -8.32 -19.06
CA PRO A 62 -3.39 -7.74 -20.21
C PRO A 62 -3.75 -6.26 -19.96
N ILE A 63 -3.61 -5.41 -20.98
CA ILE A 63 -3.73 -3.94 -20.87
C ILE A 63 -4.98 -3.48 -20.11
N LYS A 64 -6.15 -4.10 -20.36
CA LYS A 64 -7.40 -3.74 -19.67
C LYS A 64 -7.32 -4.03 -18.18
N LEU A 65 -6.83 -5.21 -17.80
CA LEU A 65 -6.70 -5.62 -16.40
C LEU A 65 -5.62 -4.81 -15.68
N ASP A 66 -4.50 -4.52 -16.35
CA ASP A 66 -3.46 -3.65 -15.80
C ASP A 66 -4.01 -2.26 -15.43
N LYS A 67 -4.83 -1.67 -16.32
CA LYS A 67 -5.51 -0.39 -16.05
C LYS A 67 -6.46 -0.48 -14.85
N GLU A 68 -7.25 -1.53 -14.75
CA GLU A 68 -8.17 -1.74 -13.62
C GLU A 68 -7.42 -1.91 -12.30
N VAL A 69 -6.35 -2.71 -12.27
CA VAL A 69 -5.51 -2.89 -11.08
C VAL A 69 -4.85 -1.59 -10.67
N LYS A 70 -4.32 -0.81 -11.62
CA LYS A 70 -3.74 0.52 -11.35
C LYS A 70 -4.77 1.49 -10.78
N ALA A 71 -5.97 1.53 -11.35
CA ALA A 71 -7.06 2.37 -10.85
C ALA A 71 -7.48 1.96 -9.43
N ALA A 72 -7.60 0.65 -9.16
CA ALA A 72 -7.93 0.14 -7.83
C ALA A 72 -6.86 0.52 -6.79
N ARG A 73 -5.57 0.35 -7.11
CA ARG A 73 -4.47 0.76 -6.24
C ARG A 73 -4.48 2.27 -5.97
N ALA A 74 -4.69 3.09 -7.00
CA ALA A 74 -4.79 4.54 -6.83
C ALA A 74 -5.97 4.94 -5.93
N ALA A 75 -7.13 4.26 -6.08
CA ALA A 75 -8.29 4.50 -5.23
C ALA A 75 -8.05 4.14 -3.76
N ILE A 76 -7.31 3.06 -3.49
CA ILE A 76 -6.90 2.68 -2.11
C ILE A 76 -6.03 3.77 -1.49
N VAL A 77 -5.01 4.24 -2.21
CA VAL A 77 -4.12 5.31 -1.72
C VAL A 77 -4.89 6.62 -1.50
N ASP A 78 -5.79 6.99 -2.41
CA ASP A 78 -6.63 8.18 -2.23
C ASP A 78 -7.57 8.03 -1.01
N LEU A 79 -8.13 6.84 -0.79
CA LEU A 79 -8.95 6.56 0.39
C LEU A 79 -8.15 6.74 1.69
N GLU A 80 -6.93 6.19 1.77
CA GLU A 80 -6.05 6.36 2.93
C GLU A 80 -5.74 7.84 3.21
N LEU A 81 -5.38 8.60 2.17
CA LEU A 81 -5.14 10.03 2.29
C LEU A 81 -6.39 10.81 2.73
N ARG A 82 -7.57 10.44 2.21
CA ARG A 82 -8.85 11.02 2.65
C ARG A 82 -9.13 10.69 4.12
N GLN A 83 -8.90 9.46 4.56
CA GLN A 83 -9.11 9.08 5.96
C GLN A 83 -8.23 9.90 6.91
N ILE A 84 -6.96 10.11 6.57
CA ILE A 84 -6.04 10.97 7.35
C ILE A 84 -6.58 12.41 7.43
N ARG A 85 -6.99 12.98 6.30
CA ARG A 85 -7.54 14.35 6.24
C ARG A 85 -8.84 14.48 7.03
N VAL A 86 -9.76 13.52 6.90
CA VAL A 86 -11.02 13.48 7.64
C VAL A 86 -10.73 13.41 9.13
N ALA A 87 -9.84 12.50 9.58
CA ALA A 87 -9.50 12.39 10.98
C ALA A 87 -8.94 13.70 11.55
N LYS A 88 -8.04 14.38 10.83
CA LYS A 88 -7.51 15.69 11.22
C LYS A 88 -8.62 16.75 11.31
N LYS A 89 -9.49 16.82 10.31
CA LYS A 89 -10.58 17.80 10.25
C LYS A 89 -11.62 17.57 11.35
N SER A 90 -12.00 16.31 11.59
CA SER A 90 -12.96 15.95 12.65
C SER A 90 -12.43 16.25 14.04
N ARG A 91 -11.15 15.99 14.31
CA ARG A 91 -10.52 16.35 15.60
C ARG A 91 -10.53 17.86 15.80
N LYS A 92 -10.04 18.61 14.82
CA LYS A 92 -10.02 20.08 14.89
C LYS A 92 -11.42 20.64 15.13
N ALA A 93 -12.43 20.16 14.39
CA ALA A 93 -13.79 20.64 14.56
C ALA A 93 -14.35 20.33 15.98
N ALA A 94 -14.10 19.12 16.51
CA ALA A 94 -14.50 18.78 17.87
C ALA A 94 -13.80 19.66 18.92
N GLN A 95 -12.50 19.93 18.75
CA GLN A 95 -11.74 20.83 19.62
C GLN A 95 -12.27 22.27 19.55
N ASP A 96 -12.48 22.81 18.35
CA ASP A 96 -12.99 24.17 18.16
C ASP A 96 -14.41 24.34 18.77
N LEU A 97 -15.29 23.34 18.60
CA LEU A 97 -16.64 23.37 19.17
C LEU A 97 -16.63 23.40 20.70
N VAL A 98 -15.76 22.61 21.35
CA VAL A 98 -15.72 22.56 22.81
C VAL A 98 -14.91 23.71 23.41
N GLN A 99 -13.72 23.98 22.87
CA GLN A 99 -12.77 24.92 23.48
C GLN A 99 -13.03 26.36 23.07
N ALA A 100 -13.30 26.62 21.79
CA ALA A 100 -13.48 27.98 21.29
C ALA A 100 -14.94 28.44 21.39
N ALA A 101 -15.90 27.56 21.09
CA ALA A 101 -17.33 27.87 21.17
C ALA A 101 -17.97 27.50 22.51
N GLY A 102 -17.25 26.83 23.42
CA GLY A 102 -17.72 26.53 24.78
C GLY A 102 -18.85 25.49 24.85
N LEU A 103 -19.07 24.72 23.79
CA LEU A 103 -20.13 23.71 23.75
C LEU A 103 -19.81 22.50 24.63
N THR A 104 -20.85 21.87 25.16
CA THR A 104 -20.69 20.58 25.83
C THR A 104 -20.32 19.51 24.80
N GLY A 105 -19.68 18.42 25.26
CA GLY A 105 -19.37 17.28 24.38
C GLY A 105 -20.60 16.61 23.76
N LYS A 106 -21.80 16.77 24.37
CA LYS A 106 -23.07 16.28 23.82
C LYS A 106 -23.57 17.17 22.70
N ASP A 107 -23.52 18.50 22.87
CA ASP A 107 -23.94 19.44 21.83
C ASP A 107 -22.98 19.40 20.64
N ALA A 108 -21.67 19.29 20.90
CA ALA A 108 -20.68 19.08 19.84
C ALA A 108 -20.93 17.79 19.04
N ALA A 109 -21.43 16.73 19.69
CA ALA A 109 -21.77 15.47 19.03
C ALA A 109 -22.97 15.63 18.09
N GLU A 110 -24.00 16.35 18.54
CA GLU A 110 -25.18 16.69 17.72
C GLU A 110 -24.77 17.52 16.49
N VAL A 111 -23.96 18.57 16.68
CA VAL A 111 -23.48 19.43 15.59
C VAL A 111 -22.64 18.66 14.56
N LEU A 112 -21.78 17.75 15.03
CA LEU A 112 -20.92 16.94 14.15
C LEU A 112 -21.64 15.73 13.54
N GLY A 113 -22.87 15.42 13.96
CA GLY A 113 -23.62 14.26 13.50
C GLY A 113 -22.96 12.93 13.87
N ILE A 114 -22.28 12.85 15.02
CA ILE A 114 -21.59 11.66 15.51
C ILE A 114 -21.94 11.40 16.97
N SER A 115 -21.60 10.21 17.50
CA SER A 115 -21.88 9.91 18.91
C SER A 115 -21.00 10.73 19.87
N ALA A 116 -21.50 10.99 21.08
CA ALA A 116 -20.73 11.63 22.15
C ALA A 116 -19.47 10.84 22.55
N GLN A 117 -19.51 9.49 22.41
CA GLN A 117 -18.33 8.64 22.57
C GLN A 117 -17.29 8.94 21.50
N ARG A 118 -17.70 9.14 20.24
CA ARG A 118 -16.76 9.47 19.16
C ARG A 118 -16.15 10.86 19.35
N VAL A 119 -16.92 11.85 19.82
CA VAL A 119 -16.38 13.16 20.22
C VAL A 119 -15.35 13.00 21.32
N SER A 120 -15.68 12.24 22.38
CA SER A 120 -14.73 11.95 23.47
C SER A 120 -13.43 11.30 22.96
N GLN A 121 -13.51 10.36 22.01
CA GLN A 121 -12.33 9.76 21.39
C GLN A 121 -11.49 10.78 20.60
N LEU A 122 -12.14 11.64 19.81
CA LEU A 122 -11.46 12.67 19.01
C LEU A 122 -10.73 13.69 19.89
N LEU A 123 -11.30 14.04 21.05
CA LEU A 123 -10.69 14.95 22.03
C LEU A 123 -9.59 14.32 22.87
N ARG A 124 -9.57 12.98 23.01
CA ARG A 124 -8.56 12.25 23.79
C ARG A 124 -7.35 11.81 22.99
N ALA A 125 -7.44 11.81 21.67
CA ALA A 125 -6.38 11.35 20.77
C ALA A 125 -5.18 12.33 20.68
N ASP A 126 -5.01 13.22 21.66
CA ASP A 126 -3.86 14.09 21.81
C ASP A 126 -2.74 13.29 22.51
N GLY A 127 -1.92 12.66 21.67
CA GLY A 127 -0.67 11.97 21.92
C GLY A 127 0.02 11.70 20.58
#